data_AF-A0A939UM04-F1
#
_entry.id   AF-A0A939UM04-F1
#
_cell.length_a   1.000
_cell.length_b   1.000
_cell.length_c   1.000
_cell.angle_alpha   90.00
_cell.angle_beta   90.00
_cell.angle_gamma   90.00
#
_symmetry.space_group_name_H-M   'P 1'
#
loop_
_entity.id
_entity.type
_entity.pdbx_description
1 polymer ?
#
loop_
_entity_poly.entity_id
_entity_poly.type
_entity_poly.pdbx_seq_one_letter_code
_entity_poly.pdbx_strand_id
1 'polypeptide(L)'
;MTLTKNSRRVRFCKKIISVLAAGFAMACSSAAWAGDFSDYEKSLLAQIYDMRAESRKQPDYLSSQRFLEEYHNKILSDEIQSKIGDEARLTFDNLLTLERWQYLWETDPNMEGLQPMITAQFDKIMAWNEAHPYDTQNAYLKLSSFDLINSTMQYMKRGQMIKLGLQEKKVYDKMLETDPDNCVVYLNAGQFYYNVSEVLTGAKVKAKRIYQKAIDTASNNYEKYFANIFIAQMQLEENDMDAYNASIAAAEAAIPNTPYIEFVKAVNEKGYTLYEYALHPAKIKKRVFVEKKAKIK
;
A
#
# COMPACT_ATOMS: atom_id res chain seq x y z
N MET A 1 34.06 6.06 -19.70
CA MET A 1 33.06 7.08 -19.34
C MET A 1 32.53 6.75 -17.95
N THR A 2 33.13 7.36 -16.93
CA THR A 2 33.11 6.90 -15.54
C THR A 2 31.89 7.50 -14.83
N LEU A 3 30.81 6.73 -14.72
CA LEU A 3 29.65 7.11 -13.90
C LEU A 3 30.08 7.11 -12.42
N THR A 4 30.30 8.29 -11.87
CA THR A 4 30.76 8.47 -10.48
C THR A 4 29.74 7.90 -9.50
N LYS A 5 30.24 7.25 -8.43
CA LYS A 5 29.48 6.63 -7.31
C LYS A 5 28.35 7.51 -6.76
N ASN A 6 28.47 8.83 -6.88
CA ASN A 6 27.44 9.80 -6.47
C ASN A 6 26.17 9.77 -7.34
N SER A 7 26.27 9.45 -8.63
CA SER A 7 25.11 9.40 -9.55
C SER A 7 24.18 8.20 -9.32
N ARG A 8 24.68 7.10 -8.74
CA ARG A 8 23.88 5.95 -8.27
C ARG A 8 23.21 6.26 -6.92
N ARG A 9 23.93 6.91 -6.00
CA ARG A 9 23.41 7.30 -4.67
C ARG A 9 22.35 8.40 -4.69
N VAL A 10 22.34 9.28 -5.70
CA VAL A 10 21.31 10.33 -5.87
C VAL A 10 20.01 9.75 -6.48
N ARG A 11 20.11 8.69 -7.29
CA ARG A 11 18.95 7.95 -7.82
C ARG A 11 18.21 7.16 -6.75
N PHE A 12 18.92 6.55 -5.80
CA PHE A 12 18.34 5.87 -4.64
C PHE A 12 17.35 6.75 -3.85
N CYS A 13 17.64 8.05 -3.74
CA CYS A 13 16.85 8.96 -2.91
C CYS A 13 15.64 9.55 -3.59
N LYS A 14 15.60 9.61 -4.94
CA LYS A 14 14.40 10.02 -5.68
C LYS A 14 13.46 8.86 -5.98
N LYS A 15 13.91 7.61 -5.79
CA LYS A 15 13.13 6.41 -6.11
C LYS A 15 12.36 5.79 -4.94
N ILE A 16 12.81 6.01 -3.70
CA ILE A 16 11.98 5.76 -2.51
C ILE A 16 10.78 6.75 -2.48
N ILE A 17 10.91 7.91 -3.14
CA ILE A 17 10.00 9.05 -3.03
C ILE A 17 8.64 8.88 -3.72
N SER A 18 8.41 7.87 -4.57
CA SER A 18 7.17 7.94 -5.35
C SER A 18 6.45 6.65 -5.73
N VAL A 19 6.69 5.49 -5.12
CA VAL A 19 5.83 4.30 -5.40
C VAL A 19 5.38 3.55 -4.17
N LEU A 20 4.35 4.09 -3.54
CA LEU A 20 3.52 3.35 -2.60
C LEU A 20 2.03 3.61 -2.89
N ALA A 21 1.67 3.77 -4.16
CA ALA A 21 0.29 3.88 -4.62
C ALA A 21 -0.27 2.55 -5.15
N ALA A 22 0.34 1.43 -4.75
CA ALA A 22 -0.18 0.10 -5.01
C ALA A 22 0.14 -0.74 -3.78
N GLY A 23 -0.87 -1.14 -2.99
CA GLY A 23 -0.77 -2.05 -1.83
C GLY A 23 -1.59 -1.59 -0.63
N PHE A 24 -2.82 -2.03 -0.35
CA PHE A 24 -3.29 -3.40 -0.02
C PHE A 24 -2.42 -4.11 1.01
N ALA A 25 -2.93 -4.89 1.93
CA ALA A 25 -4.30 -5.24 2.27
C ALA A 25 -4.33 -5.46 3.75
N MET A 26 -5.47 -5.29 4.38
CA MET A 26 -5.65 -6.01 5.61
C MET A 26 -7.09 -6.48 5.48
N ALA A 27 -7.34 -7.78 5.56
CA ALA A 27 -8.66 -8.36 5.46
C ALA A 27 -8.55 -9.68 6.21
N CYS A 28 -8.90 -9.60 7.49
CA CYS A 28 -9.12 -10.69 8.43
C CYS A 28 -8.45 -12.03 8.07
N SER A 29 -7.16 -12.17 8.39
CA SER A 29 -6.62 -13.50 8.66
C SER A 29 -7.37 -14.04 9.88
N SER A 30 -8.04 -15.19 9.75
CA SER A 30 -8.65 -15.93 10.85
C SER A 30 -7.63 -16.53 11.84
N ALA A 31 -6.34 -16.22 11.66
CA ALA A 31 -5.32 -16.50 12.66
C ALA A 31 -5.54 -15.57 13.86
N ALA A 32 -6.04 -16.12 14.95
CA ALA A 32 -6.13 -15.43 16.23
C ALA A 32 -4.71 -15.04 16.68
N TRP A 33 -4.41 -13.75 16.67
CA TRP A 33 -3.15 -13.23 17.20
C TRP A 33 -3.23 -13.25 18.74
N ALA A 34 -2.11 -13.50 19.43
CA ALA A 34 -2.07 -13.29 20.87
C ALA A 34 -2.29 -11.79 21.17
N GLY A 35 -3.28 -11.45 22.01
CA GLY A 35 -3.69 -10.04 22.23
C GLY A 35 -4.62 -9.50 21.13
N ASP A 36 -5.45 -10.36 20.57
CA ASP A 36 -6.39 -10.02 19.50
C ASP A 36 -7.39 -8.94 19.91
N PHE A 37 -7.85 -8.16 18.94
CA PHE A 37 -8.96 -7.25 19.13
C PHE A 37 -10.22 -8.00 19.56
N SER A 38 -11.13 -7.32 20.27
CA SER A 38 -12.45 -7.86 20.61
C SER A 38 -13.23 -8.23 19.34
N ASP A 39 -14.22 -9.12 19.46
CA ASP A 39 -15.06 -9.50 18.32
C ASP A 39 -15.76 -8.29 17.68
N TYR A 40 -16.11 -7.29 18.49
CA TYR A 40 -16.67 -6.03 17.99
C TYR A 40 -15.66 -5.25 17.17
N GLU A 41 -14.44 -5.05 17.66
CA GLU A 41 -13.35 -4.37 16.94
C GLU A 41 -12.97 -5.11 15.67
N LYS A 42 -12.92 -6.46 15.69
CA LYS A 42 -12.72 -7.29 14.50
C LYS A 42 -13.83 -7.09 13.47
N SER A 43 -15.08 -6.96 13.92
CA SER A 43 -16.22 -6.69 13.02
C SER A 43 -16.13 -5.32 12.38
N LEU A 44 -15.65 -4.30 13.10
CA LEU A 44 -15.41 -2.96 12.55
C LEU A 44 -14.25 -2.98 11.56
N LEU A 45 -13.19 -3.69 11.90
CA LEU A 45 -12.04 -3.88 11.03
C LEU A 45 -12.45 -4.54 9.70
N ALA A 46 -13.25 -5.60 9.75
CA ALA A 46 -13.83 -6.24 8.56
C ALA A 46 -14.65 -5.24 7.72
N GLN A 47 -15.51 -4.45 8.37
CA GLN A 47 -16.30 -3.43 7.67
C GLN A 47 -15.42 -2.36 7.01
N ILE A 48 -14.32 -1.93 7.64
CA ILE A 48 -13.36 -0.98 7.04
C ILE A 48 -12.79 -1.57 5.75
N TYR A 49 -12.53 -2.88 5.71
CA TYR A 49 -11.98 -3.52 4.51
C TYR A 49 -13.02 -3.69 3.41
N ASP A 50 -14.25 -4.06 3.74
CA ASP A 50 -15.36 -4.06 2.80
C ASP A 50 -15.55 -2.67 2.19
N MET A 51 -15.46 -1.63 3.03
CA MET A 51 -15.48 -0.24 2.60
C MET A 51 -14.34 0.07 1.64
N ARG A 52 -13.09 -0.35 1.92
CA ARG A 52 -11.96 -0.12 1.01
C ARG A 52 -12.17 -0.82 -0.33
N ALA A 53 -12.78 -2.00 -0.35
CA ALA A 53 -13.14 -2.65 -1.61
C ALA A 53 -14.23 -1.86 -2.37
N GLU A 54 -15.21 -1.32 -1.64
CA GLU A 54 -16.32 -0.57 -2.22
C GLU A 54 -15.93 0.84 -2.70
N SER A 55 -14.97 1.50 -2.03
CA SER A 55 -14.43 2.78 -2.46
C SER A 55 -13.79 2.69 -3.85
N ARG A 56 -13.25 1.51 -4.19
CA ARG A 56 -12.63 1.22 -5.49
C ARG A 56 -13.64 0.88 -6.59
N LYS A 57 -14.92 0.72 -6.27
CA LYS A 57 -16.01 0.52 -7.25
C LYS A 57 -16.76 1.80 -7.59
N GLN A 58 -16.51 2.87 -6.85
CA GLN A 58 -17.17 4.14 -7.07
C GLN A 58 -16.85 4.69 -8.47
N PRO A 59 -17.82 5.34 -9.13
CA PRO A 59 -17.72 5.66 -10.55
C PRO A 59 -16.72 6.78 -10.86
N ASP A 60 -16.43 7.64 -9.89
CA ASP A 60 -15.60 8.82 -10.07
C ASP A 60 -14.92 9.30 -8.77
N TYR A 61 -14.01 10.24 -8.94
CA TYR A 61 -13.24 10.87 -7.88
C TYR A 61 -14.10 11.43 -6.73
N LEU A 62 -15.09 12.28 -7.06
CA LEU A 62 -15.90 12.95 -6.04
C LEU A 62 -16.77 11.94 -5.28
N SER A 63 -17.25 10.91 -5.97
CA SER A 63 -18.06 9.86 -5.38
C SER A 63 -17.28 9.04 -4.34
N SER A 64 -16.05 8.63 -4.63
CA SER A 64 -15.20 7.94 -3.64
C SER A 64 -14.85 8.80 -2.44
N GLN A 65 -14.60 10.10 -2.65
CA GLN A 65 -14.26 10.98 -1.54
C GLN A 65 -15.39 11.15 -0.56
N ARG A 66 -16.60 11.44 -1.06
CA ARG A 66 -17.78 11.52 -0.19
C ARG A 66 -18.01 10.21 0.55
N PHE A 67 -17.91 9.08 -0.15
CA PHE A 67 -18.03 7.76 0.46
C PHE A 67 -17.02 7.54 1.60
N LEU A 68 -15.73 7.86 1.37
CA LEU A 68 -14.67 7.72 2.36
C LEU A 68 -14.86 8.67 3.56
N GLU A 69 -15.27 9.91 3.33
CA GLU A 69 -15.50 10.90 4.39
C GLU A 69 -16.72 10.55 5.25
N GLU A 70 -17.84 10.17 4.63
CA GLU A 70 -19.04 9.71 5.33
C GLU A 70 -18.73 8.48 6.19
N TYR A 71 -17.98 7.53 5.64
CA TYR A 71 -17.61 6.32 6.36
C TYR A 71 -16.63 6.59 7.51
N HIS A 72 -15.64 7.47 7.29
CA HIS A 72 -14.71 7.89 8.33
C HIS A 72 -15.46 8.52 9.52
N ASN A 73 -16.40 9.42 9.24
CA ASN A 73 -17.23 10.06 10.27
C ASN A 73 -18.12 9.05 11.02
N LYS A 74 -18.63 8.04 10.32
CA LYS A 74 -19.41 6.95 10.94
C LYS A 74 -18.56 6.13 11.91
N ILE A 75 -17.41 5.60 11.46
CA ILE A 75 -16.54 4.73 12.26
C ILE A 75 -15.91 5.45 13.44
N LEU A 76 -15.57 6.72 13.26
CA LEU A 76 -14.99 7.54 14.33
C LEU A 76 -16.03 8.35 15.10
N SER A 77 -17.31 7.99 15.04
CA SER A 77 -18.34 8.59 15.89
C SER A 77 -18.08 8.33 17.37
N ASP A 78 -18.48 9.25 18.24
CA ASP A 78 -18.33 9.12 19.70
C ASP A 78 -18.94 7.81 20.23
N GLU A 79 -20.05 7.38 19.62
CA GLU A 79 -20.71 6.12 19.97
C GLU A 79 -19.79 4.91 19.78
N ILE A 80 -19.13 4.81 18.63
CA ILE A 80 -18.23 3.70 18.32
C ILE A 80 -16.93 3.83 19.11
N GLN A 81 -16.37 5.04 19.21
CA GLN A 81 -15.14 5.27 19.95
C GLN A 81 -15.25 4.90 21.44
N SER A 82 -16.43 5.06 22.04
CA SER A 82 -16.67 4.64 23.43
C SER A 82 -16.63 3.12 23.66
N LYS A 83 -16.65 2.32 22.59
CA LYS A 83 -16.74 0.85 22.62
C LYS A 83 -15.46 0.14 22.20
N ILE A 84 -14.43 0.87 21.81
CA ILE A 84 -13.15 0.32 21.30
C ILE A 84 -11.98 0.84 22.13
N GLY A 85 -10.90 0.07 22.19
CA GLY A 85 -9.66 0.50 22.85
C GLY A 85 -8.87 1.51 22.03
N ASP A 86 -7.94 2.22 22.68
CA ASP A 86 -7.09 3.22 22.03
C ASP A 86 -6.23 2.63 20.90
N GLU A 87 -5.76 1.39 21.05
CA GLU A 87 -4.97 0.69 20.03
C GLU A 87 -5.79 0.39 18.76
N ALA A 88 -7.04 -0.07 18.94
CA ALA A 88 -7.97 -0.31 17.84
C ALA A 88 -8.36 1.00 17.15
N ARG A 89 -8.63 2.06 17.93
CA ARG A 89 -8.90 3.39 17.41
C ARG A 89 -7.74 3.90 16.55
N LEU A 90 -6.50 3.81 17.03
CA LEU A 90 -5.32 4.23 16.27
C LEU A 90 -5.16 3.42 14.97
N THR A 91 -5.43 2.11 15.04
CA THR A 91 -5.42 1.23 13.87
C THR A 91 -6.46 1.66 12.82
N PHE A 92 -7.69 1.97 13.24
CA PHE A 92 -8.74 2.41 12.33
C PHE A 92 -8.43 3.79 11.73
N ASP A 93 -7.94 4.73 12.55
CA ASP A 93 -7.45 6.03 12.08
C ASP A 93 -6.38 5.86 11.00
N ASN A 94 -5.39 4.97 11.21
CA ASN A 94 -4.34 4.69 10.24
C ASN A 94 -4.92 4.23 8.90
N LEU A 95 -5.82 3.24 8.93
CA LEU A 95 -6.42 2.66 7.72
C LEU A 95 -7.28 3.67 6.94
N LEU A 96 -8.12 4.41 7.65
CA LEU A 96 -9.02 5.39 7.03
C LEU A 96 -8.24 6.61 6.49
N THR A 97 -7.25 7.09 7.23
CA THR A 97 -6.39 8.19 6.80
C THR A 97 -5.59 7.80 5.57
N LEU A 98 -4.99 6.61 5.59
CA LEU A 98 -4.21 6.11 4.47
C LEU A 98 -5.06 5.94 3.21
N GLU A 99 -6.24 5.32 3.30
CA GLU A 99 -7.12 5.13 2.14
C GLU A 99 -7.53 6.48 1.51
N ARG A 100 -7.92 7.45 2.35
CA ARG A 100 -8.28 8.80 1.89
C ARG A 100 -7.09 9.51 1.25
N TRP A 101 -5.94 9.51 1.93
CA TRP A 101 -4.71 10.11 1.44
C TRP A 101 -4.29 9.50 0.10
N GLN A 102 -4.36 8.18 -0.02
CA GLN A 102 -3.97 7.46 -1.22
C GLN A 102 -4.86 7.86 -2.40
N TYR A 103 -6.17 7.92 -2.19
CA TYR A 103 -7.11 8.33 -3.23
C TYR A 103 -6.86 9.76 -3.73
N LEU A 104 -6.58 10.69 -2.80
CA LEU A 104 -6.20 12.07 -3.10
C LEU A 104 -4.87 12.14 -3.87
N TRP A 105 -3.87 11.36 -3.44
CA TRP A 105 -2.53 11.34 -4.04
C TRP A 105 -2.53 10.75 -5.45
N GLU A 106 -3.30 9.68 -5.70
CA GLU A 106 -3.44 9.06 -7.02
C GLU A 106 -4.05 10.05 -8.04
N THR A 107 -4.97 10.89 -7.55
CA THR A 107 -5.62 11.95 -8.33
C THR A 107 -4.62 13.04 -8.70
N ASP A 108 -4.08 13.72 -7.68
CA ASP A 108 -3.02 14.71 -7.86
C ASP A 108 -2.03 14.63 -6.67
N PRO A 109 -0.79 14.15 -6.90
CA PRO A 109 0.21 14.03 -5.83
C PRO A 109 0.68 15.39 -5.29
N ASN A 110 0.33 16.51 -5.94
CA ASN A 110 0.65 17.87 -5.49
C ASN A 110 -0.54 18.58 -4.82
N MET A 111 -1.64 17.87 -4.57
CA MET A 111 -2.82 18.45 -3.95
C MET A 111 -2.48 19.05 -2.57
N GLU A 112 -2.98 20.27 -2.32
CA GLU A 112 -2.81 20.96 -1.05
C GLU A 112 -3.42 20.15 0.10
N GLY A 113 -2.72 20.10 1.24
CA GLY A 113 -3.19 19.38 2.43
C GLY A 113 -2.83 17.88 2.50
N LEU A 114 -2.35 17.26 1.40
CA LEU A 114 -1.90 15.86 1.41
C LEU A 114 -0.82 15.58 2.46
N GLN A 115 0.23 16.41 2.48
CA GLN A 115 1.34 16.23 3.41
C GLN A 115 0.88 16.42 4.87
N PRO A 116 0.24 17.54 5.27
CA PRO A 116 -0.25 17.72 6.63
C PRO A 116 -1.15 16.59 7.12
N MET A 117 -2.03 16.06 6.26
CA MET A 117 -2.95 14.97 6.60
C MET A 117 -2.20 13.72 7.08
N ILE A 118 -1.24 13.24 6.29
CA ILE A 118 -0.54 12.00 6.62
C ILE A 118 0.53 12.19 7.69
N THR A 119 1.20 13.36 7.74
CA THR A 119 2.19 13.64 8.79
C THR A 119 1.55 13.75 10.17
N ALA A 120 0.33 14.29 10.28
CA ALA A 120 -0.37 14.35 11.56
C ALA A 120 -0.67 12.94 12.13
N GLN A 121 -1.02 11.99 11.26
CA GLN A 121 -1.24 10.61 11.69
C GLN A 121 0.08 9.88 12.00
N PHE A 122 1.14 10.16 11.24
CA PHE A 122 2.50 9.69 11.55
C PHE A 122 2.93 10.11 12.97
N ASP A 123 2.69 11.36 13.35
CA ASP A 123 3.07 11.85 14.69
C ASP A 123 2.34 11.08 15.81
N LYS A 124 1.06 10.72 15.62
CA LYS A 124 0.32 9.87 16.56
C LYS A 124 0.94 8.47 16.68
N ILE A 125 1.32 7.86 15.56
CA ILE A 125 1.98 6.54 15.55
C ILE A 125 3.31 6.60 16.30
N MET A 126 4.11 7.65 16.06
CA MET A 126 5.40 7.80 16.74
C MET A 126 5.24 7.97 18.24
N ALA A 127 4.27 8.79 18.68
CA ALA A 127 3.95 8.95 20.10
C ALA A 127 3.50 7.62 20.74
N TRP A 128 2.65 6.84 20.04
CA TRP A 128 2.24 5.53 20.52
C TRP A 128 3.42 4.56 20.66
N ASN A 129 4.30 4.51 19.65
CA ASN A 129 5.49 3.65 19.65
C ASN A 129 6.52 4.02 20.72
N GLU A 130 6.58 5.28 21.13
CA GLU A 130 7.42 5.72 22.25
C GLU A 130 6.83 5.27 23.60
N ALA A 131 5.49 5.31 23.73
CA ALA A 131 4.80 4.95 24.96
C ALA A 131 4.62 3.44 25.17
N HIS A 132 4.64 2.63 24.10
CA HIS A 132 4.30 1.21 24.15
C HIS A 132 5.41 0.33 23.54
N PRO A 133 5.89 -0.71 24.26
CA PRO A 133 6.86 -1.65 23.70
C PRO A 133 6.36 -2.29 22.40
N TYR A 134 7.19 -2.27 21.36
CA TYR A 134 6.82 -2.80 20.05
C TYR A 134 6.30 -4.25 20.10
N ASP A 135 6.91 -5.10 20.92
CA ASP A 135 6.57 -6.52 20.99
C ASP A 135 5.21 -6.79 21.64
N THR A 136 4.64 -5.82 22.37
CA THR A 136 3.31 -5.96 22.99
C THR A 136 2.18 -5.40 22.14
N GLN A 137 2.48 -4.68 21.05
CA GLN A 137 1.45 -4.07 20.21
C GLN A 137 0.74 -5.11 19.33
N ASN A 138 -0.54 -4.88 19.09
CA ASN A 138 -1.35 -5.68 18.18
C ASN A 138 -0.81 -5.61 16.74
N ALA A 139 -0.90 -6.71 16.02
CA ALA A 139 -0.39 -6.80 14.65
C ALA A 139 -1.11 -5.91 13.64
N TYR A 140 -2.41 -5.70 13.80
CA TYR A 140 -3.16 -4.78 12.96
C TYR A 140 -2.65 -3.34 13.10
N LEU A 141 -2.29 -2.94 14.33
CA LEU A 141 -1.65 -1.64 14.54
C LEU A 141 -0.28 -1.59 13.86
N LYS A 142 0.56 -2.60 14.06
CA LYS A 142 1.89 -2.67 13.45
C LYS A 142 1.81 -2.49 11.94
N LEU A 143 1.00 -3.30 11.28
CA LEU A 143 0.83 -3.29 9.81
C LEU A 143 0.29 -1.95 9.31
N SER A 144 -0.82 -1.47 9.88
CA SER A 144 -1.39 -0.18 9.47
C SER A 144 -0.43 0.99 9.70
N SER A 145 0.37 0.92 10.76
CA SER A 145 1.38 1.94 11.07
C SER A 145 2.50 1.96 10.04
N PHE A 146 3.01 0.79 9.62
CA PHE A 146 4.06 0.73 8.61
C PHE A 146 3.61 1.29 7.28
N ASP A 147 2.39 0.98 6.84
CA ASP A 147 1.89 1.48 5.56
C ASP A 147 1.80 3.01 5.56
N LEU A 148 1.39 3.59 6.69
CA LEU A 148 1.32 5.04 6.87
C LEU A 148 2.70 5.69 7.00
N ILE A 149 3.60 5.09 7.78
CA ILE A 149 4.98 5.57 7.93
C ILE A 149 5.67 5.59 6.57
N ASN A 150 5.56 4.50 5.81
CA ASN A 150 6.10 4.36 4.46
C ASN A 150 5.60 5.46 3.53
N SER A 151 4.29 5.68 3.52
CA SER A 151 3.65 6.72 2.71
C SER A 151 4.09 8.14 3.14
N THR A 152 4.44 8.33 4.42
CA THR A 152 4.92 9.61 4.93
C THR A 152 6.39 9.87 4.58
N MET A 153 7.20 8.83 4.39
CA MET A 153 8.65 8.96 4.14
C MET A 153 8.99 9.83 2.93
N GLN A 154 8.10 9.92 1.93
CA GLN A 154 8.29 10.79 0.75
C GLN A 154 8.36 12.29 1.10
N TYR A 155 7.82 12.69 2.25
CA TYR A 155 7.84 14.07 2.74
C TYR A 155 8.99 14.34 3.72
N MET A 156 9.82 13.35 4.02
CA MET A 156 10.87 13.44 5.04
C MET A 156 12.25 13.77 4.47
N LYS A 157 13.12 14.27 5.35
CA LYS A 157 14.55 14.39 5.04
C LYS A 157 15.18 13.01 4.89
N ARG A 158 16.12 12.89 3.95
CA ARG A 158 16.80 11.62 3.60
C ARG A 158 17.30 10.81 4.80
N GLY A 159 17.93 11.46 5.78
CA GLY A 159 18.49 10.77 6.94
C GLY A 159 17.42 10.07 7.79
N GLN A 160 16.27 10.71 7.96
CA GLN A 160 15.13 10.17 8.69
C GLN A 160 14.49 9.00 7.94
N MET A 161 14.27 9.15 6.64
CA MET A 161 13.78 8.08 5.77
C MET A 161 14.66 6.82 5.83
N ILE A 162 15.98 6.96 5.75
CA ILE A 162 16.90 5.80 5.84
C ILE A 162 16.80 5.13 7.22
N LYS A 163 16.73 5.92 8.29
CA LYS A 163 16.59 5.39 9.65
C LYS A 163 15.31 4.55 9.77
N LEU A 164 14.18 5.10 9.33
CA LEU A 164 12.88 4.42 9.40
C LEU A 164 12.85 3.16 8.51
N GLY A 165 13.30 3.24 7.26
CA GLY A 165 13.31 2.07 6.36
C GLY A 165 14.20 0.93 6.86
N LEU A 166 15.29 1.22 7.59
CA LEU A 166 16.09 0.18 8.24
C LEU A 166 15.39 -0.45 9.45
N GLN A 167 14.57 0.31 10.18
CA GLN A 167 13.74 -0.21 11.26
C GLN A 167 12.64 -1.11 10.70
N GLU A 168 11.94 -0.67 9.66
CA GLU A 168 10.90 -1.45 9.00
C GLU A 168 11.43 -2.76 8.42
N LYS A 169 12.62 -2.76 7.81
CA LYS A 169 13.23 -3.99 7.32
C LYS A 169 13.31 -5.05 8.41
N LYS A 170 13.82 -4.68 9.60
CA LYS A 170 13.97 -5.60 10.74
C LYS A 170 12.62 -6.14 11.19
N VAL A 171 11.61 -5.29 11.13
CA VAL A 171 10.25 -5.66 11.48
C VAL A 171 9.65 -6.62 10.48
N TYR A 172 9.68 -6.32 9.18
CA TYR A 172 9.15 -7.22 8.16
C TYR A 172 9.85 -8.58 8.20
N ASP A 173 11.17 -8.61 8.41
CA ASP A 173 11.89 -9.87 8.59
C ASP A 173 11.36 -10.66 9.80
N LYS A 174 11.14 -10.00 10.96
CA LYS A 174 10.57 -10.65 12.14
C LYS A 174 9.11 -11.13 11.89
N MET A 175 8.28 -10.31 11.24
CA MET A 175 6.88 -10.66 10.99
C MET A 175 6.74 -11.84 10.03
N LEU A 176 7.59 -11.91 8.99
CA LEU A 176 7.64 -13.07 8.09
C LEU A 176 8.03 -14.37 8.82
N GLU A 177 8.78 -14.27 9.93
CA GLU A 177 9.15 -15.42 10.77
C GLU A 177 8.05 -15.79 11.78
N THR A 178 7.40 -14.80 12.39
CA THR A 178 6.43 -15.02 13.48
C THR A 178 5.00 -15.24 13.00
N ASP A 179 4.67 -14.82 11.78
CA ASP A 179 3.33 -14.96 11.21
C ASP A 179 3.41 -15.40 9.73
N PRO A 180 3.75 -16.69 9.50
CA PRO A 180 4.06 -17.19 8.16
C PRO A 180 2.85 -17.40 7.26
N ASP A 181 1.61 -17.30 7.78
CA ASP A 181 0.37 -17.56 7.04
C ASP A 181 -0.39 -16.27 6.68
N ASN A 182 0.20 -15.11 6.98
CA ASN A 182 -0.48 -13.84 6.76
C ASN A 182 -0.06 -13.17 5.45
N CYS A 183 -0.99 -13.22 4.48
CA CYS A 183 -0.86 -12.60 3.17
C CYS A 183 -0.42 -11.14 3.23
N VAL A 184 -0.96 -10.36 4.17
CA VAL A 184 -0.68 -8.93 4.33
C VAL A 184 0.79 -8.67 4.61
N VAL A 185 1.38 -9.46 5.51
CA VAL A 185 2.81 -9.35 5.84
C VAL A 185 3.63 -9.56 4.58
N TYR A 186 3.28 -10.55 3.75
CA TYR A 186 3.95 -10.78 2.49
C TYR A 186 3.72 -9.66 1.48
N LEU A 187 2.51 -9.13 1.33
CA LEU A 187 2.23 -8.01 0.42
C LEU A 187 3.09 -6.79 0.77
N ASN A 188 3.15 -6.43 2.05
CA ASN A 188 3.87 -5.25 2.51
C ASN A 188 5.39 -5.45 2.47
N ALA A 189 5.87 -6.61 2.93
CA ALA A 189 7.29 -6.95 2.85
C ALA A 189 7.77 -7.04 1.39
N GLY A 190 6.94 -7.56 0.49
CA GLY A 190 7.25 -7.69 -0.94
C GLY A 190 7.50 -6.33 -1.57
N GLN A 191 6.62 -5.37 -1.27
CA GLN A 191 6.74 -3.99 -1.76
C GLN A 191 8.00 -3.33 -1.22
N PHE A 192 8.25 -3.47 0.09
CA PHE A 192 9.47 -2.97 0.72
C PHE A 192 10.72 -3.52 -0.01
N TYR A 193 10.81 -4.84 -0.15
CA TYR A 193 11.97 -5.50 -0.76
C TYR A 193 12.14 -5.17 -2.24
N TYR A 194 11.03 -4.99 -2.97
CA TYR A 194 11.06 -4.53 -4.35
C TYR A 194 11.65 -3.11 -4.41
N ASN A 195 11.14 -2.20 -3.59
CA ASN A 195 11.53 -0.79 -3.60
C ASN A 195 12.99 -0.56 -3.20
N VAL A 196 13.55 -1.40 -2.32
CA VAL A 196 14.97 -1.31 -1.94
C VAL A 196 15.90 -2.09 -2.88
N SER A 197 15.39 -2.72 -3.94
CA SER A 197 16.15 -3.64 -4.80
C SER A 197 17.35 -3.04 -5.52
N GLU A 198 17.34 -1.73 -5.79
CA GLU A 198 18.48 -1.05 -6.42
C GLU A 198 19.67 -0.86 -5.48
N VAL A 199 19.46 -1.02 -4.17
CA VAL A 199 20.51 -0.84 -3.15
C VAL A 199 20.78 -2.10 -2.35
N LEU A 200 19.79 -2.95 -2.16
CA LEU A 200 19.95 -4.23 -1.50
C LEU A 200 20.04 -5.33 -2.55
N THR A 201 21.26 -5.84 -2.77
CA THR A 201 21.51 -6.97 -3.68
C THR A 201 20.61 -8.16 -3.33
N GLY A 202 19.96 -8.74 -4.34
CA GLY A 202 19.06 -9.88 -4.16
C GLY A 202 17.67 -9.53 -3.63
N ALA A 203 17.39 -8.28 -3.26
CA ALA A 203 16.08 -7.90 -2.71
C ALA A 203 14.95 -8.02 -3.74
N LYS A 204 15.21 -7.83 -5.04
CA LYS A 204 14.21 -8.11 -6.09
C LYS A 204 13.82 -9.59 -6.12
N VAL A 205 14.81 -10.50 -6.07
CA VAL A 205 14.56 -11.95 -6.02
C VAL A 205 13.82 -12.34 -4.73
N LYS A 206 14.13 -11.68 -3.61
CA LYS A 206 13.41 -11.87 -2.34
C LYS A 206 11.96 -11.39 -2.45
N ALA A 207 11.72 -10.21 -3.03
CA ALA A 207 10.38 -9.66 -3.26
C ALA A 207 9.50 -10.62 -4.08
N LYS A 208 10.05 -11.20 -5.16
CA LYS A 208 9.31 -12.20 -5.97
C LYS A 208 8.85 -13.40 -5.15
N ARG A 209 9.75 -13.99 -4.35
CA ARG A 209 9.41 -15.12 -3.48
C ARG A 209 8.37 -14.75 -2.44
N ILE A 210 8.48 -13.54 -1.89
CA ILE A 210 7.52 -13.00 -0.94
C ILE A 210 6.14 -12.84 -1.59
N TYR A 211 6.03 -12.26 -2.78
CA TYR A 211 4.74 -12.16 -3.48
C TYR A 211 4.14 -13.50 -3.86
N GLN A 212 4.98 -14.48 -4.23
CA GLN A 212 4.50 -15.84 -4.44
C GLN A 212 3.87 -16.41 -3.17
N LYS A 213 4.49 -16.14 -2.00
CA LYS A 213 3.91 -16.51 -0.71
C LYS A 213 2.66 -15.73 -0.36
N ALA A 214 2.54 -14.47 -0.76
CA ALA A 214 1.30 -13.72 -0.63
C ALA A 214 0.14 -14.41 -1.38
N ILE A 215 0.40 -14.96 -2.57
CA ILE A 215 -0.61 -15.72 -3.32
C ILE A 215 -1.00 -17.01 -2.59
N ASP A 216 0.00 -17.77 -2.11
CA ASP A 216 -0.22 -19.04 -1.39
C ASP A 216 -1.07 -18.85 -0.11
N THR A 217 -0.94 -17.68 0.53
CA THR A 217 -1.57 -17.36 1.83
C THR A 217 -2.84 -16.51 1.71
N ALA A 218 -3.20 -16.08 0.49
CA ALA A 218 -4.35 -15.22 0.27
C ALA A 218 -5.69 -15.94 0.57
N SER A 219 -6.39 -15.46 1.59
CA SER A 219 -7.60 -16.04 2.15
C SER A 219 -8.89 -15.44 1.58
N ASN A 220 -8.84 -14.20 1.09
CA ASN A 220 -10.00 -13.46 0.59
C ASN A 220 -9.74 -12.80 -0.77
N ASN A 221 -10.81 -12.26 -1.36
CA ASN A 221 -10.76 -11.67 -2.71
C ASN A 221 -9.84 -10.44 -2.79
N TYR A 222 -9.77 -9.66 -1.73
CA TYR A 222 -8.96 -8.44 -1.69
C TYR A 222 -7.46 -8.79 -1.64
N GLU A 223 -7.07 -9.74 -0.80
CA GLU A 223 -5.70 -10.29 -0.77
C GLU A 223 -5.31 -10.91 -2.12
N LYS A 224 -6.19 -11.75 -2.69
CA LYS A 224 -5.96 -12.36 -4.02
C LYS A 224 -5.78 -11.31 -5.09
N TYR A 225 -6.59 -10.25 -5.06
CA TYR A 225 -6.53 -9.18 -6.05
C TYR A 225 -5.13 -8.54 -6.09
N PHE A 226 -4.55 -8.18 -4.95
CA PHE A 226 -3.24 -7.51 -4.95
C PHE A 226 -2.04 -8.41 -4.99
N ALA A 227 -2.11 -9.59 -4.37
CA ALA A 227 -1.06 -10.59 -4.51
C ALA A 227 -0.81 -10.88 -6.00
N ASN A 228 -1.90 -10.99 -6.78
CA ASN A 228 -1.83 -11.18 -8.22
C ASN A 228 -1.37 -9.93 -8.99
N ILE A 229 -1.87 -8.72 -8.67
CA ILE A 229 -1.40 -7.49 -9.33
C ILE A 229 0.11 -7.31 -9.14
N PHE A 230 0.64 -7.56 -7.94
CA PHE A 230 2.05 -7.34 -7.64
C PHE A 230 2.98 -8.36 -8.28
N ILE A 231 2.63 -9.65 -8.25
CA ILE A 231 3.44 -10.64 -8.95
C ILE A 231 3.41 -10.38 -10.47
N ALA A 232 2.28 -9.93 -11.01
CA ALA A 232 2.14 -9.58 -12.42
C ALA A 232 3.15 -8.49 -12.82
N GLN A 233 3.40 -7.50 -11.96
CA GLN A 233 4.42 -6.49 -12.26
C GLN A 233 5.80 -7.11 -12.44
N MET A 234 6.16 -8.09 -11.62
CA MET A 234 7.45 -8.76 -11.72
C MET A 234 7.55 -9.66 -12.95
N GLN A 235 6.47 -10.37 -13.27
CA GLN A 235 6.37 -11.20 -14.47
C GLN A 235 6.48 -10.35 -15.75
N LEU A 236 5.87 -9.16 -15.75
CA LEU A 236 6.00 -8.20 -16.86
C LEU A 236 7.45 -7.76 -17.07
N GLU A 237 8.20 -7.44 -16.00
CA GLU A 237 9.61 -7.08 -16.11
C GLU A 237 10.50 -8.23 -16.62
N GLU A 238 10.12 -9.46 -16.30
CA GLU A 238 10.78 -10.68 -16.76
C GLU A 238 10.35 -11.09 -18.18
N ASN A 239 9.38 -10.37 -18.77
CA ASN A 239 8.76 -10.67 -20.06
C ASN A 239 8.12 -12.07 -20.10
N ASP A 240 7.65 -12.57 -18.95
CA ASP A 240 6.86 -13.80 -18.82
C ASP A 240 5.38 -13.48 -18.99
N MET A 241 4.97 -13.31 -20.26
CA MET A 241 3.63 -12.82 -20.60
C MET A 241 2.51 -13.81 -20.27
N ASP A 242 2.79 -15.12 -20.28
CA ASP A 242 1.80 -16.13 -19.93
C ASP A 242 1.48 -16.07 -18.43
N ALA A 243 2.52 -16.00 -17.58
CA ALA A 243 2.33 -15.85 -16.15
C ALA A 243 1.68 -14.50 -15.80
N TYR A 244 2.13 -13.42 -16.44
CA TYR A 244 1.54 -12.09 -16.32
C TYR A 244 0.03 -12.10 -16.59
N ASN A 245 -0.38 -12.64 -17.75
CA ASN A 245 -1.79 -12.68 -18.14
C ASN A 245 -2.63 -13.52 -17.17
N ALA A 246 -2.11 -14.65 -16.69
CA ALA A 246 -2.78 -15.48 -15.70
C ALA A 246 -3.00 -14.72 -14.38
N SER A 247 -1.99 -13.99 -13.91
CA SER A 247 -2.11 -13.19 -12.68
C SER A 247 -3.08 -12.02 -12.85
N ILE A 248 -3.07 -11.28 -13.97
CA ILE A 248 -4.05 -10.22 -14.21
C ILE A 248 -5.48 -10.78 -14.25
N ALA A 249 -5.72 -11.90 -14.92
CA ALA A 249 -7.04 -12.54 -14.95
C ALA A 249 -7.50 -13.01 -13.56
N ALA A 250 -6.58 -13.55 -12.75
CA ALA A 250 -6.88 -13.94 -11.37
C ALA A 250 -7.23 -12.72 -10.49
N ALA A 251 -6.60 -11.58 -10.72
CA ALA A 251 -6.96 -10.33 -10.06
C ALA A 251 -8.38 -9.88 -10.46
N GLU A 252 -8.68 -9.81 -11.77
CA GLU A 252 -10.02 -9.43 -12.26
C GLU A 252 -11.13 -10.35 -11.74
N ALA A 253 -10.86 -11.66 -11.65
CA ALA A 253 -11.81 -12.62 -11.08
C ALA A 253 -12.06 -12.39 -9.58
N ALA A 254 -11.05 -11.94 -8.84
CA ALA A 254 -11.17 -11.70 -7.40
C ALA A 254 -11.99 -10.43 -7.10
N ILE A 255 -11.73 -9.33 -7.81
CA ILE A 255 -12.52 -8.09 -7.72
C ILE A 255 -12.79 -7.57 -9.13
N PRO A 256 -13.98 -7.86 -9.70
CA PRO A 256 -14.30 -7.49 -11.08
C PRO A 256 -14.63 -6.01 -11.24
N ASN A 257 -14.44 -5.49 -12.45
CA ASN A 257 -14.89 -4.17 -12.91
C ASN A 257 -14.37 -2.97 -12.09
N THR A 258 -13.12 -3.02 -11.62
CA THR A 258 -12.54 -1.87 -10.93
C THR A 258 -11.86 -0.91 -11.91
N PRO A 259 -11.98 0.42 -11.74
CA PRO A 259 -11.17 1.38 -12.49
C PRO A 259 -9.66 1.17 -12.28
N TYR A 260 -9.26 0.60 -11.14
CA TYR A 260 -7.86 0.36 -10.83
C TYR A 260 -7.23 -0.71 -11.73
N ILE A 261 -7.85 -1.88 -11.91
CA ILE A 261 -7.25 -2.92 -12.77
C ILE A 261 -7.15 -2.46 -14.23
N GLU A 262 -8.13 -1.68 -14.70
CA GLU A 262 -8.09 -1.07 -16.03
C GLU A 262 -6.94 -0.06 -16.15
N PHE A 263 -6.70 0.73 -15.10
CA PHE A 263 -5.51 1.58 -15.01
C PHE A 263 -4.21 0.75 -15.05
N VAL A 264 -4.11 -0.34 -14.27
CA VAL A 264 -2.92 -1.22 -14.27
C VAL A 264 -2.67 -1.76 -15.68
N LYS A 265 -3.70 -2.30 -16.33
CA LYS A 265 -3.61 -2.84 -17.69
C LYS A 265 -3.16 -1.78 -18.69
N ALA A 266 -3.74 -0.58 -18.65
CA ALA A 266 -3.35 0.52 -19.53
C ALA A 266 -1.87 0.93 -19.38
N VAL A 267 -1.36 0.95 -18.15
CA VAL A 267 0.07 1.21 -17.87
C VAL A 267 0.94 0.08 -18.42
N ASN A 268 0.57 -1.17 -18.13
CA ASN A 268 1.31 -2.36 -18.49
C ASN A 268 1.34 -2.62 -20.01
N GLU A 269 0.26 -2.32 -20.74
CA GLU A 269 0.20 -2.38 -22.20
C GLU A 269 1.22 -1.47 -22.89
N LYS A 270 1.67 -0.42 -22.21
CA LYS A 270 2.76 0.46 -22.69
C LYS A 270 4.15 -0.01 -22.28
N GLY A 271 4.25 -1.18 -21.66
CA GLY A 271 5.49 -1.77 -21.18
C GLY A 271 6.05 -1.10 -19.92
N TYR A 272 5.23 -0.37 -19.17
CA TYR A 272 5.62 0.15 -17.87
C TYR A 272 5.02 -0.72 -16.77
N THR A 273 5.78 -0.99 -15.72
CA THR A 273 5.21 -1.52 -14.47
C THR A 273 4.55 -0.40 -13.65
N LEU A 274 3.74 -0.78 -12.65
CA LEU A 274 3.29 0.14 -11.60
C LEU A 274 4.45 0.81 -10.85
N TYR A 275 5.56 0.09 -10.67
CA TYR A 275 6.77 0.64 -10.07
C TYR A 275 7.44 1.70 -10.94
N GLU A 276 7.48 1.52 -12.24
CA GLU A 276 7.98 2.57 -13.13
C GLU A 276 7.01 3.75 -13.21
N TYR A 277 5.71 3.46 -13.27
CA TYR A 277 4.65 4.47 -13.29
C TYR A 277 4.81 5.44 -12.14
N ALA A 278 4.88 4.92 -10.93
CA ALA A 278 4.84 5.77 -9.76
C ALA A 278 6.21 6.48 -9.56
N LEU A 279 7.32 5.97 -10.10
CA LEU A 279 8.56 6.73 -10.19
C LEU A 279 8.46 7.95 -11.12
N HIS A 280 7.63 7.86 -12.15
CA HIS A 280 7.54 8.83 -13.22
C HIS A 280 6.09 9.14 -13.67
N PRO A 281 5.17 9.49 -12.75
CA PRO A 281 3.74 9.47 -13.02
C PRO A 281 3.35 10.50 -14.08
N ALA A 282 3.85 11.74 -13.98
CA ALA A 282 3.57 12.77 -14.97
C ALA A 282 4.08 12.42 -16.39
N LYS A 283 5.23 11.73 -16.48
CA LYS A 283 5.81 11.32 -17.77
C LYS A 283 5.03 10.17 -18.38
N ILE A 284 4.64 9.18 -17.57
CA ILE A 284 3.96 7.98 -18.03
C ILE A 284 2.48 8.27 -18.29
N LYS A 285 1.81 9.07 -17.45
CA LYS A 285 0.43 9.56 -17.70
C LYS A 285 0.30 10.15 -19.12
N LYS A 286 1.22 11.02 -19.54
CA LYS A 286 1.22 11.62 -20.90
C LYS A 286 1.37 10.62 -22.05
N ARG A 287 1.98 9.45 -21.81
CA ARG A 287 2.25 8.41 -22.82
C ARG A 287 1.13 7.37 -22.87
N VAL A 288 0.53 7.08 -21.71
CA VAL A 288 -0.53 6.09 -21.55
C VAL A 288 -1.89 6.74 -21.85
N PHE A 289 -2.17 7.87 -21.21
CA PHE A 289 -3.44 8.60 -21.30
C PHE A 289 -3.22 9.86 -22.14
N VAL A 290 -3.18 9.70 -23.46
CA VAL A 290 -3.14 10.84 -24.37
C VAL A 290 -4.50 11.53 -24.28
N GLU A 291 -4.53 12.77 -23.79
CA GLU A 291 -5.68 13.65 -24.02
C GLU A 291 -5.87 13.76 -25.53
N LYS A 292 -6.94 13.15 -26.06
CA LYS A 292 -7.43 13.50 -27.40
C LYS A 292 -7.81 14.99 -27.32
N LYS A 293 -6.88 15.88 -27.67
CA LYS A 293 -7.23 17.26 -28.01
C LYS A 293 -8.22 17.15 -29.16
N ALA A 294 -9.50 17.36 -28.86
CA ALA A 294 -10.51 17.55 -29.88
C ALA A 294 -9.98 18.66 -30.78
N LYS A 295 -9.61 18.30 -32.02
CA LYS A 295 -9.43 19.29 -33.07
C LYS A 295 -10.83 19.84 -33.33
N ILE A 296 -11.15 20.94 -32.65
CA ILE A 296 -12.24 21.81 -33.08
C ILE A 296 -11.79 22.33 -34.44
N LYS A 297 -12.43 21.81 -35.49
CA LYS A 297 -12.33 22.34 -36.85
C LYS A 297 -13.14 23.63 -36.93
#